data_AF-A0A4S2DFD0-F1
#
_entry.id   AF-A0A4S2DFD0-F1
#
_cell.length_a   1.000
_cell.length_b   1.000
_cell.length_c   1.000
_cell.angle_alpha   90.00
_cell.angle_beta   90.00
_cell.angle_gamma   90.00
#
_symmetry.space_group_name_H-M   'P 1'
#
loop_
_entity.id
_entity.type
_entity.pdbx_description
1 polymer ?
#
loop_
_entity_poly.entity_id
_entity_poly.type
_entity_poly.pdbx_seq_one_letter_code
_entity_poly.pdbx_strand_id
1 'polypeptide(L)'
;MVLTRGEDDYDYTYDGGWFDDIIIEPEPDYSEWGENDNEDWLNSSSPDTTPIDPEPTEPESTSQEDDTVTEKPTTDTGDEDPQLSTALKEITPLLKAKGIDLSKYNIKRNKETCSTNARNLLDGTIEICNNFFAYKTPERASILWHEIYHCEHGHNNTNNASSPCDITLSPNQQILDAMDCYLKWTYGAYGDLIVNAIKNDELHITSIKIDSQWYKNEIETYKAELNNGFAKEDYYQKEIEYQIWRNEELLKYVESKNDIL
;
A
#
# COMPACT_ATOMS: atom_id res chain seq x y z
N MET A 1 -4.83 -17.77 -1.07
CA MET A 1 -3.43 -17.40 -0.84
C MET A 1 -3.29 -15.89 -0.85
N VAL A 2 -3.39 -15.28 0.33
CA VAL A 2 -2.96 -13.90 0.57
C VAL A 2 -1.55 -13.99 1.16
N LEU A 3 -0.55 -13.40 0.49
CA LEU A 3 0.81 -13.29 1.04
C LEU A 3 0.86 -12.10 1.99
N THR A 4 1.43 -12.26 3.18
CA THR A 4 1.42 -11.18 4.19
C THR A 4 2.55 -10.17 3.95
N ARG A 5 2.56 -9.06 4.70
CA ARG A 5 3.56 -8.00 4.56
C ARG A 5 4.97 -8.53 4.85
N GLY A 6 5.79 -8.63 3.79
CA GLY A 6 7.18 -9.12 3.84
C GLY A 6 7.39 -10.51 3.21
N GLU A 7 6.33 -11.22 2.85
CA GLU A 7 6.41 -12.59 2.30
C GLU A 7 6.36 -12.64 0.78
N ASP A 8 7.50 -12.37 0.15
CA ASP A 8 7.74 -12.69 -1.25
C ASP A 8 8.56 -13.97 -1.39
N ASP A 9 7.98 -14.95 -2.09
CA ASP A 9 8.59 -16.21 -2.51
C ASP A 9 8.52 -16.33 -4.04
N TYR A 10 9.63 -16.04 -4.70
CA TYR A 10 9.77 -16.22 -6.15
C TYR A 10 10.25 -17.65 -6.45
N ASP A 11 9.33 -18.61 -6.60
CA ASP A 11 9.62 -19.75 -7.48
C ASP A 11 8.39 -20.43 -8.14
N TYR A 12 8.62 -20.90 -9.36
CA TYR A 12 7.78 -21.72 -10.27
C TYR A 12 6.24 -21.60 -10.31
N THR A 13 5.80 -21.02 -11.44
CA THR A 13 4.70 -21.50 -12.32
C THR A 13 3.77 -22.61 -11.78
N TYR A 14 2.52 -22.26 -11.48
CA TYR A 14 1.43 -23.23 -11.34
C TYR A 14 0.42 -23.09 -12.48
N ASP A 15 -0.03 -24.22 -13.02
CA ASP A 15 -1.04 -24.28 -14.09
C ASP A 15 -2.44 -24.02 -13.50
N GLY A 16 -3.13 -22.99 -13.99
CA GLY A 16 -4.36 -22.43 -13.41
C GLY A 16 -5.63 -23.27 -13.66
N GLY A 17 -5.50 -24.58 -13.79
CA GLY A 17 -6.59 -25.49 -14.15
C GLY A 17 -7.48 -25.90 -12.97
N TRP A 18 -8.34 -25.00 -12.47
CA TRP A 18 -9.54 -25.39 -11.70
C TRP A 18 -10.68 -24.34 -11.72
N PHE A 19 -11.34 -24.20 -12.86
CA PHE A 19 -12.67 -23.58 -12.99
C PHE A 19 -13.49 -24.32 -14.06
N ASP A 20 -13.92 -25.54 -13.73
CA ASP A 20 -14.87 -26.28 -14.57
C ASP A 20 -16.30 -25.72 -14.38
N ASP A 21 -16.95 -25.40 -15.51
CA ASP A 21 -18.39 -25.14 -15.69
C ASP A 21 -19.12 -24.22 -14.70
N ILE A 22 -18.85 -22.90 -14.79
CA ILE A 22 -19.87 -21.89 -14.44
C ILE A 22 -20.91 -21.85 -15.55
N ILE A 23 -22.09 -22.43 -15.30
CA ILE A 23 -23.26 -22.25 -16.17
C ILE A 23 -23.79 -20.81 -15.98
N ILE A 24 -23.62 -19.98 -17.00
CA ILE A 24 -24.21 -18.64 -17.04
C ILE A 24 -25.68 -18.77 -17.42
N GLU A 25 -26.58 -18.65 -16.44
CA GLU A 25 -27.99 -18.37 -16.71
C GLU A 25 -28.12 -16.93 -17.23
N PRO A 26 -28.96 -16.66 -18.25
CA PRO A 26 -29.11 -15.32 -18.81
C PRO A 26 -29.83 -14.38 -17.84
N GLU A 27 -29.41 -13.11 -17.83
CA GLU A 27 -30.06 -12.07 -17.01
C GLU A 27 -31.54 -11.87 -17.38
N PRO A 28 -32.41 -11.51 -16.41
CA PRO A 28 -33.82 -11.28 -16.68
C PRO A 28 -34.04 -10.03 -17.54
N ASP A 29 -34.99 -10.13 -18.47
CA ASP A 29 -35.41 -9.02 -19.32
C ASP A 29 -36.20 -7.97 -18.51
N TYR A 30 -35.70 -6.74 -18.46
CA TYR A 30 -36.30 -5.62 -17.73
C TYR A 30 -37.25 -4.74 -18.58
N SER A 31 -37.57 -5.14 -19.81
CA SER A 31 -38.42 -4.36 -20.73
C SER A 31 -39.91 -4.23 -20.36
N GLU A 32 -40.37 -4.84 -19.26
CA GLU A 32 -41.77 -4.78 -18.80
C GLU A 32 -42.03 -3.82 -17.60
N TRP A 33 -41.09 -2.92 -17.25
CA TRP A 33 -41.36 -1.82 -16.32
C TRP A 33 -41.64 -0.51 -17.08
N GLY A 34 -42.94 -0.22 -17.23
CA GLY A 34 -43.46 0.79 -18.15
C GLY A 34 -43.19 2.25 -17.78
N GLU A 35 -43.41 3.09 -18.79
CA GLU A 35 -43.26 4.56 -18.83
C GLU A 35 -43.84 5.28 -17.59
N ASN A 36 -43.11 6.27 -17.05
CA ASN A 36 -43.68 7.42 -16.34
C ASN A 36 -42.71 8.63 -16.41
N ASP A 37 -43.27 9.78 -16.76
CA ASP A 37 -42.60 11.02 -17.16
C ASP A 37 -41.63 11.63 -16.13
N ASN A 38 -40.59 12.31 -16.63
CA ASN A 38 -40.04 13.52 -15.98
C ASN A 38 -39.29 14.44 -16.98
N GLU A 39 -39.87 14.63 -18.17
CA GLU A 39 -39.38 15.57 -19.19
C GLU A 39 -39.93 16.98 -18.94
N ASP A 40 -39.29 17.76 -18.06
CA ASP A 40 -39.51 19.21 -18.00
C ASP A 40 -38.29 19.96 -17.41
N TRP A 41 -38.01 21.18 -17.92
CA TRP A 41 -36.91 22.12 -17.58
C TRP A 41 -35.62 22.19 -18.44
N LEU A 42 -35.71 21.93 -19.75
CA LEU A 42 -34.71 22.42 -20.73
C LEU A 42 -35.33 23.28 -21.85
N ASN A 43 -35.72 24.53 -21.52
CA ASN A 43 -36.01 25.54 -22.57
C ASN A 43 -35.91 27.00 -22.08
N SER A 44 -35.68 27.93 -23.02
CA SER A 44 -35.69 29.40 -22.90
C SER A 44 -34.50 30.06 -22.16
N SER A 45 -33.79 31.07 -22.69
CA SER A 45 -33.76 31.68 -24.04
C SER A 45 -32.46 32.49 -24.27
N SER A 46 -32.10 32.69 -25.55
CA SER A 46 -31.14 33.66 -26.13
C SER A 46 -31.69 34.08 -27.51
N PRO A 47 -31.24 35.16 -28.20
CA PRO A 47 -30.02 35.99 -28.02
C PRO A 47 -30.39 37.48 -27.70
N ASP A 48 -29.81 38.61 -28.15
CA ASP A 48 -28.86 38.92 -29.24
C ASP A 48 -28.24 40.35 -29.18
N THR A 49 -27.20 40.58 -30.02
CA THR A 49 -26.59 41.85 -30.47
C THR A 49 -25.62 42.63 -29.56
N THR A 50 -24.79 43.45 -30.22
CA THR A 50 -23.46 43.99 -29.82
C THR A 50 -23.39 45.53 -30.13
N PRO A 51 -22.24 46.26 -30.18
CA PRO A 51 -20.84 45.99 -29.81
C PRO A 51 -20.17 47.14 -29.00
N ILE A 52 -18.85 47.04 -28.71
CA ILE A 52 -17.79 48.06 -28.98
C ILE A 52 -16.45 47.64 -28.34
N ASP A 53 -15.35 47.89 -29.07
CA ASP A 53 -13.93 47.80 -28.67
C ASP A 53 -13.23 49.09 -29.19
N PRO A 54 -12.27 49.70 -28.47
CA PRO A 54 -10.85 49.49 -28.84
C PRO A 54 -9.80 49.54 -27.68
N GLU A 55 -8.78 48.70 -27.79
CA GLU A 55 -7.40 48.88 -27.26
C GLU A 55 -6.69 50.13 -27.87
N PRO A 56 -5.47 50.61 -27.44
CA PRO A 56 -4.28 49.88 -26.94
C PRO A 56 -3.65 50.54 -25.66
N THR A 57 -2.40 50.35 -25.17
CA THR A 57 -1.09 49.96 -25.76
C THR A 57 -0.07 49.56 -24.67
N GLU A 58 0.98 48.79 -25.01
CA GLU A 58 2.21 48.67 -24.19
C GLU A 58 3.08 49.96 -24.20
N PRO A 59 4.20 50.00 -23.41
CA PRO A 59 5.49 49.77 -24.07
C PRO A 59 6.57 48.99 -23.26
N GLU A 60 7.18 48.02 -23.95
CA GLU A 60 8.61 47.64 -23.99
C GLU A 60 9.60 47.85 -22.80
N SER A 61 10.32 46.75 -22.53
CA SER A 61 11.80 46.64 -22.39
C SER A 61 12.55 47.36 -21.26
N THR A 62 13.32 46.60 -20.44
CA THR A 62 14.78 46.40 -20.69
C THR A 62 15.49 45.46 -19.69
N SER A 63 16.62 44.91 -20.16
CA SER A 63 17.79 44.38 -19.41
C SER A 63 17.68 43.14 -18.49
N GLN A 64 18.57 42.19 -18.80
CA GLN A 64 18.98 41.03 -18.00
C GLN A 64 19.70 41.46 -16.70
N GLU A 65 19.66 40.62 -15.67
CA GLU A 65 20.88 40.22 -14.97
C GLU A 65 20.95 38.68 -14.90
N ASP A 66 22.15 38.15 -14.80
CA ASP A 66 22.51 36.74 -14.86
C ASP A 66 22.81 36.24 -13.44
N ASP A 67 22.06 35.25 -12.95
CA ASP A 67 22.46 34.48 -11.76
C ASP A 67 22.28 32.99 -12.03
N THR A 68 23.33 32.22 -11.69
CA THR A 68 23.57 30.91 -12.28
C THR A 68 22.84 29.82 -11.51
N VAL A 69 21.59 29.57 -11.90
CA VAL A 69 20.86 28.36 -11.53
C VAL A 69 21.66 27.16 -12.04
N THR A 70 22.39 26.51 -11.12
CA THR A 70 23.13 25.29 -11.43
C THR A 70 22.11 24.22 -11.81
N GLU A 71 22.12 23.77 -13.06
CA GLU A 71 21.25 22.69 -13.52
C GLU A 71 21.54 21.43 -12.71
N LYS A 72 20.67 21.18 -11.73
CA LYS A 72 20.59 19.89 -11.04
C LYS A 72 20.17 18.86 -12.09
N PRO A 73 20.69 17.62 -12.07
CA PRO A 73 20.17 16.57 -12.92
C PRO A 73 18.69 16.35 -12.62
N THR A 74 17.82 16.91 -13.46
CA THR A 74 16.42 16.52 -13.52
C THR A 74 16.39 15.12 -14.09
N THR A 75 15.93 14.17 -13.29
CA THR A 75 15.53 12.84 -13.77
C THR A 75 14.19 13.00 -14.52
N ASP A 76 14.24 13.69 -15.66
CA ASP A 76 13.12 13.84 -16.58
C ASP A 76 12.93 12.53 -17.36
N THR A 77 12.39 11.55 -16.66
CA THR A 77 11.81 10.34 -17.23
C THR A 77 10.30 10.47 -17.10
N GLY A 78 9.66 10.98 -18.14
CA GLY A 78 8.24 11.32 -18.16
C GLY A 78 7.30 10.12 -18.01
N ASP A 79 7.12 9.65 -16.77
CA ASP A 79 6.04 8.77 -16.31
C ASP A 79 5.87 8.91 -14.78
N GLU A 80 5.82 10.14 -14.26
CA GLU A 80 5.50 10.41 -12.83
C GLU A 80 4.10 9.85 -12.51
N ASP A 81 4.02 8.76 -11.74
CA ASP A 81 2.75 8.21 -11.27
C ASP A 81 2.02 9.29 -10.43
N PRO A 82 0.85 9.81 -10.87
CA PRO A 82 0.23 10.94 -10.20
C PRO A 82 -0.29 10.62 -8.80
N GLN A 83 -0.62 9.35 -8.54
CA GLN A 83 -1.14 8.88 -7.25
C GLN A 83 0.00 8.79 -6.22
N LEU A 84 1.15 8.22 -6.61
CA LEU A 84 2.37 8.23 -5.81
C LEU A 84 2.88 9.65 -5.60
N SER A 85 3.01 10.43 -6.67
CA SER A 85 3.50 11.81 -6.62
C SER A 85 2.66 12.67 -5.67
N THR A 86 1.33 12.52 -5.69
CA THR A 86 0.42 13.17 -4.72
C THR A 86 0.61 12.65 -3.29
N ALA A 87 0.61 11.33 -3.09
CA ALA A 87 0.77 10.74 -1.75
C ALA A 87 2.11 11.11 -1.09
N LEU A 88 3.22 11.13 -1.85
CA LEU A 88 4.53 11.57 -1.39
C LEU A 88 4.53 13.06 -1.01
N LYS A 89 3.86 13.92 -1.80
CA LYS A 89 3.70 15.36 -1.48
C LYS A 89 2.94 15.56 -0.16
N GLU A 90 1.90 14.77 0.10
CA GLU A 90 1.14 14.84 1.37
C GLU A 90 1.95 14.40 2.61
N ILE A 91 2.75 13.33 2.51
CA ILE A 91 3.48 12.76 3.67
C ILE A 91 4.85 13.37 3.90
N THR A 92 5.44 14.04 2.90
CA THR A 92 6.76 14.69 3.01
C THR A 92 6.88 15.64 4.22
N PRO A 93 5.90 16.51 4.55
CA PRO A 93 5.98 17.37 5.74
C PRO A 93 6.00 16.60 7.06
N LEU A 94 5.23 15.50 7.14
CA LEU A 94 5.15 14.64 8.34
C LEU A 94 6.49 13.93 8.59
N LEU A 95 7.10 13.40 7.54
CA LEU A 95 8.40 12.71 7.61
C LEU A 95 9.56 13.69 7.87
N LYS A 96 9.54 14.88 7.26
CA LYS A 96 10.50 15.96 7.58
C LYS A 96 10.42 16.41 9.03
N ALA A 97 9.23 16.41 9.65
CA ALA A 97 9.07 16.68 11.08
C ALA A 97 9.67 15.59 11.99
N LYS A 98 10.02 14.40 11.46
CA LYS A 98 10.80 13.34 12.14
C LYS A 98 12.29 13.35 11.76
N GLY A 99 12.75 14.32 10.96
CA GLY A 99 14.13 14.39 10.45
C GLY A 99 14.40 13.59 9.18
N ILE A 100 13.39 12.91 8.61
CA ILE A 100 13.52 12.10 7.39
C ILE A 100 13.43 12.99 6.16
N ASP A 101 14.36 12.77 5.23
CA ASP A 101 14.39 13.44 3.92
C ASP A 101 14.19 12.39 2.83
N LEU A 102 13.00 12.40 2.22
CA LEU A 102 12.64 11.44 1.17
C LEU A 102 13.52 11.54 -0.08
N SER A 103 14.25 12.64 -0.30
CA SER A 103 15.14 12.77 -1.46
C SER A 103 16.41 11.90 -1.38
N LYS A 104 16.61 11.19 -0.25
CA LYS A 104 17.67 10.19 -0.07
C LYS A 104 17.28 8.77 -0.53
N TYR A 105 15.99 8.50 -0.74
CA TYR A 105 15.47 7.16 -0.98
C TYR A 105 14.95 7.03 -2.41
N ASN A 106 15.27 5.90 -3.07
CA ASN A 106 14.62 5.56 -4.33
C ASN A 106 13.24 4.98 -4.00
N ILE A 107 12.17 5.70 -4.36
CA ILE A 107 10.79 5.30 -4.06
C ILE A 107 10.02 5.21 -5.37
N LYS A 108 9.50 4.02 -5.68
CA LYS A 108 8.70 3.77 -6.88
C LYS A 108 7.41 3.04 -6.53
N ARG A 109 6.40 3.12 -7.40
CA ARG A 109 5.19 2.30 -7.28
C ARG A 109 5.44 0.93 -7.88
N ASN A 110 5.01 -0.13 -7.20
CA ASN A 110 4.88 -1.45 -7.81
C ASN A 110 3.67 -1.46 -8.78
N LYS A 111 3.92 -1.77 -10.07
CA LYS A 111 2.88 -1.81 -11.12
C LYS A 111 2.28 -3.22 -11.34
N GLU A 112 2.59 -4.17 -10.46
CA GLU A 112 2.20 -5.59 -10.54
C GLU A 112 1.31 -5.99 -9.34
N THR A 113 1.06 -7.28 -9.14
CA THR A 113 0.39 -7.80 -7.95
C THR A 113 1.33 -7.75 -6.76
N CYS A 114 0.98 -6.94 -5.76
CA CYS A 114 1.67 -6.88 -4.46
C CYS A 114 0.62 -6.78 -3.36
N SER A 115 0.68 -7.68 -2.38
CA SER A 115 -0.25 -7.77 -1.24
C SER A 115 0.21 -6.98 -0.02
N THR A 116 1.46 -6.52 0.01
CA THR A 116 1.99 -5.68 1.10
C THR A 116 1.47 -4.24 1.01
N ASN A 117 1.71 -3.44 2.04
CA ASN A 117 1.48 -1.99 1.96
C ASN A 117 2.66 -1.32 1.21
N ALA A 118 3.88 -1.64 1.62
CA ALA A 118 5.13 -1.33 0.93
C ALA A 118 6.15 -2.46 1.18
N ARG A 119 7.30 -2.42 0.51
CA ARG A 119 8.43 -3.34 0.74
C ARG A 119 9.76 -2.73 0.29
N ASN A 120 10.87 -3.14 0.92
CA ASN A 120 12.22 -2.87 0.43
C ASN A 120 12.72 -3.95 -0.55
N LEU A 121 13.41 -3.51 -1.61
CA LEU A 121 14.15 -4.37 -2.52
C LEU A 121 15.64 -4.48 -2.14
N LEU A 122 16.31 -5.52 -2.64
CA LEU A 122 17.73 -5.78 -2.41
C LEU A 122 18.69 -4.69 -2.95
N ASP A 123 18.21 -3.78 -3.81
CA ASP A 123 18.97 -2.62 -4.30
C ASP A 123 18.78 -1.36 -3.44
N GLY A 124 17.99 -1.44 -2.36
CA GLY A 124 17.65 -0.32 -1.49
C GLY A 124 16.46 0.52 -1.98
N THR A 125 15.77 0.10 -3.05
CA THR A 125 14.55 0.75 -3.52
C THR A 125 13.35 0.39 -2.66
N ILE A 126 12.57 1.39 -2.27
CA ILE A 126 11.27 1.22 -1.60
C ILE A 126 10.18 1.09 -2.68
N GLU A 127 9.48 -0.04 -2.69
CA GLU A 127 8.29 -0.26 -3.50
C GLU A 127 7.02 0.05 -2.71
N ILE A 128 6.22 0.98 -3.24
CA ILE A 128 4.88 1.29 -2.74
C ILE A 128 3.85 0.44 -3.48
N CYS A 129 3.10 -0.37 -2.73
CA CYS A 129 2.10 -1.28 -3.26
C CYS A 129 0.68 -0.70 -3.13
N ASN A 130 -0.31 -1.31 -3.81
CA ASN A 130 -1.63 -0.68 -3.95
C ASN A 130 -2.37 -0.47 -2.62
N ASN A 131 -2.17 -1.35 -1.63
CA ASN A 131 -2.80 -1.24 -0.31
C ASN A 131 -2.40 0.05 0.43
N PHE A 132 -1.20 0.59 0.19
CA PHE A 132 -0.73 1.88 0.75
C PHE A 132 -1.75 3.00 0.57
N PHE A 133 -2.40 3.07 -0.60
CA PHE A 133 -3.28 4.18 -0.96
C PHE A 133 -4.66 4.14 -0.28
N ALA A 134 -5.00 3.04 0.41
CA ALA A 134 -6.21 2.94 1.24
C ALA A 134 -6.06 3.65 2.61
N TYR A 135 -4.82 3.78 3.11
CA TYR A 135 -4.53 4.34 4.42
C TYR A 135 -4.58 5.88 4.45
N LYS A 136 -4.82 6.45 5.63
CA LYS A 136 -4.85 7.92 5.82
C LYS A 136 -3.43 8.50 5.74
N THR A 137 -3.31 9.80 5.47
CA THR A 137 -1.99 10.46 5.30
C THR A 137 -1.00 10.22 6.46
N PRO A 138 -1.38 10.25 7.76
CA PRO A 138 -0.45 9.93 8.86
C PRO A 138 0.01 8.47 8.87
N GLU A 139 -0.87 7.56 8.42
CA GLU A 139 -0.65 6.12 8.38
C GLU A 139 0.24 5.77 7.18
N ARG A 140 0.00 6.38 6.01
CA ARG A 140 0.93 6.36 4.86
C ARG A 140 2.33 6.88 5.22
N ALA A 141 2.41 7.93 6.05
CA ALA A 141 3.69 8.39 6.59
C ALA A 141 4.35 7.33 7.50
N SER A 142 3.57 6.65 8.34
CA SER A 142 4.04 5.59 9.24
C SER A 142 4.48 4.31 8.50
N ILE A 143 3.78 3.90 7.44
CA ILE A 143 4.15 2.78 6.57
C ILE A 143 5.46 3.08 5.83
N LEU A 144 5.60 4.28 5.23
CA LEU A 144 6.86 4.64 4.57
C LEU A 144 8.01 4.82 5.58
N TRP A 145 7.70 5.25 6.81
CA TRP A 145 8.67 5.31 7.90
C TRP A 145 9.20 3.92 8.28
N HIS A 146 8.35 2.89 8.27
CA HIS A 146 8.75 1.50 8.51
C HIS A 146 9.79 1.02 7.48
N GLU A 147 9.52 1.18 6.18
CA GLU A 147 10.47 0.79 5.13
C GLU A 147 11.81 1.55 5.25
N ILE A 148 11.74 2.85 5.56
CA ILE A 148 12.91 3.70 5.80
C ILE A 148 13.69 3.25 7.05
N TYR A 149 13.02 2.81 8.11
CA TYR A 149 13.68 2.26 9.30
C TYR A 149 14.50 1.02 8.94
N HIS A 150 13.96 0.10 8.11
CA HIS A 150 14.73 -1.04 7.61
C HIS A 150 15.97 -0.59 6.82
N CYS A 151 15.85 0.43 5.95
CA CYS A 151 17.01 0.99 5.22
C CYS A 151 18.07 1.57 6.18
N GLU A 152 17.67 2.37 7.16
CA GLU A 152 18.58 3.06 8.09
C GLU A 152 19.28 2.10 9.07
N HIS A 153 18.66 0.97 9.42
CA HIS A 153 19.22 -0.04 10.32
C HIS A 153 19.90 -1.22 9.57
N GLY A 154 19.87 -1.22 8.24
CA GLY A 154 20.43 -2.29 7.41
C GLY A 154 19.68 -3.62 7.51
N HIS A 155 18.43 -3.59 7.94
CA HIS A 155 17.59 -4.77 8.09
C HIS A 155 17.24 -5.39 6.73
N ASN A 156 17.22 -6.72 6.68
CA ASN A 156 16.68 -7.51 5.57
C ASN A 156 17.32 -7.22 4.18
N ASN A 157 18.51 -6.61 4.15
CA ASN A 157 19.24 -6.23 2.93
C ASN A 157 19.92 -7.40 2.18
N THR A 158 19.89 -8.61 2.75
CA THR A 158 20.33 -9.87 2.14
C THR A 158 19.17 -10.59 1.46
N ASN A 159 19.47 -11.51 0.53
CA ASN A 159 18.45 -12.42 0.00
C ASN A 159 17.99 -13.39 1.10
N ASN A 160 16.85 -13.10 1.72
CA ASN A 160 16.29 -13.88 2.81
C ASN A 160 15.45 -15.02 2.23
N ALA A 161 16.14 -16.13 1.95
CA ALA A 161 15.54 -17.33 1.39
C ALA A 161 14.47 -17.90 2.33
N SER A 162 13.42 -18.46 1.73
CA SER A 162 12.32 -19.14 2.41
C SER A 162 12.41 -20.66 2.26
N SER A 163 11.52 -21.37 2.93
CA SER A 163 11.24 -22.77 2.66
C SER A 163 9.74 -23.06 2.82
N PRO A 164 9.15 -23.91 1.95
CA PRO A 164 7.78 -24.37 2.11
C PRO A 164 7.55 -25.00 3.49
N CYS A 165 6.38 -24.74 4.05
CA CYS A 165 5.96 -25.28 5.34
C CYS A 165 4.45 -25.54 5.37
N ASP A 166 3.98 -26.10 6.48
CA ASP A 166 2.56 -26.25 6.82
C ASP A 166 2.46 -25.96 8.32
N ILE A 167 2.03 -24.75 8.66
CA ILE A 167 1.91 -24.28 10.04
C ILE A 167 0.58 -23.55 10.19
N THR A 168 -0.27 -23.99 11.11
CA THR A 168 -1.48 -23.26 11.49
C THR A 168 -1.23 -22.53 12.81
N LEU A 169 -1.17 -21.20 12.77
CA LEU A 169 -0.97 -20.37 13.96
C LEU A 169 -2.22 -20.37 14.83
N SER A 170 -2.04 -20.36 16.16
CA SER A 170 -3.13 -20.47 17.15
C SER A 170 -3.20 -19.20 18.02
N PRO A 171 -3.86 -18.12 17.54
CA PRO A 171 -3.97 -16.86 18.27
C PRO A 171 -4.83 -16.96 19.52
N ASN A 172 -4.56 -16.10 20.50
CA ASN A 172 -5.46 -15.86 21.63
C ASN A 172 -6.58 -14.87 21.24
N GLN A 173 -7.57 -14.67 22.12
CA GLN A 173 -8.72 -13.79 21.82
C GLN A 173 -8.31 -12.34 21.49
N GLN A 174 -7.32 -11.76 22.19
CA GLN A 174 -6.87 -10.39 21.91
C GLN A 174 -6.32 -10.24 20.48
N ILE A 175 -5.60 -11.25 19.99
CA ILE A 175 -5.11 -11.27 18.60
C ILE A 175 -6.25 -11.55 17.61
N LEU A 176 -7.19 -12.44 17.95
CA LEU A 176 -8.39 -12.67 17.13
C LEU A 176 -9.23 -11.39 16.97
N ASP A 177 -9.37 -10.60 18.03
CA ASP A 177 -10.06 -9.31 18.04
C ASP A 177 -9.30 -8.25 17.22
N ALA A 178 -7.96 -8.24 17.30
CA ALA A 178 -7.11 -7.36 16.48
C ALA A 178 -7.24 -7.68 14.98
N MET A 179 -7.15 -8.96 14.60
CA MET A 179 -7.38 -9.42 13.24
C MET A 179 -8.79 -9.05 12.75
N ASP A 180 -9.83 -9.20 13.58
CA ASP A 180 -11.19 -8.81 13.20
C ASP A 180 -11.34 -7.30 12.99
N CYS A 181 -10.62 -6.48 13.76
CA CYS A 181 -10.64 -5.02 13.59
C CYS A 181 -9.99 -4.60 12.25
N TYR A 182 -8.79 -5.14 11.97
CA TYR A 182 -8.07 -4.90 10.71
C TYR A 182 -8.83 -5.46 9.50
N LEU A 183 -9.16 -6.75 9.48
CA LEU A 183 -9.76 -7.40 8.31
C LEU A 183 -11.18 -6.89 8.00
N LYS A 184 -11.94 -6.39 8.97
CA LYS A 184 -13.24 -5.73 8.71
C LYS A 184 -13.09 -4.32 8.14
N TRP A 185 -12.00 -3.62 8.43
CA TRP A 185 -11.67 -2.39 7.73
C TRP A 185 -11.25 -2.66 6.27
N THR A 186 -10.34 -3.61 6.04
CA THR A 186 -9.84 -3.93 4.68
C THR A 186 -10.89 -4.60 3.79
N TYR A 187 -11.66 -5.55 4.34
CA TYR A 187 -12.50 -6.47 3.56
C TYR A 187 -13.98 -6.52 3.97
N GLY A 188 -14.41 -5.71 4.95
CA GLY A 188 -15.80 -5.76 5.47
C GLY A 188 -16.89 -5.47 4.41
N ALA A 189 -16.54 -4.74 3.34
CA ALA A 189 -17.42 -4.51 2.19
C ALA A 189 -17.80 -5.79 1.43
N TYR A 190 -17.01 -6.87 1.55
CA TYR A 190 -17.26 -8.18 0.94
C TYR A 190 -17.99 -9.16 1.89
N GLY A 191 -18.30 -8.72 3.12
CA GLY A 191 -19.08 -9.48 4.11
C GLY A 191 -18.28 -10.50 4.93
N ASP A 192 -18.87 -10.92 6.05
CA ASP A 192 -18.20 -11.75 7.07
C ASP A 192 -17.65 -13.09 6.54
N LEU A 193 -18.25 -13.68 5.49
CA LEU A 193 -17.74 -14.93 4.92
C LEU A 193 -16.35 -14.76 4.30
N ILE A 194 -16.12 -13.65 3.59
CA ILE A 194 -14.81 -13.33 2.99
C ILE A 194 -13.80 -12.93 4.08
N VAL A 195 -14.23 -12.13 5.06
CA VAL A 195 -13.39 -11.76 6.22
C VAL A 195 -12.91 -13.02 6.97
N ASN A 196 -13.79 -13.98 7.23
CA ASN A 196 -13.42 -15.24 7.91
C ASN A 196 -12.56 -16.16 7.03
N ALA A 197 -12.77 -16.19 5.71
CA ALA A 197 -11.91 -16.94 4.80
C ALA A 197 -10.47 -16.39 4.81
N ILE A 198 -10.31 -15.07 4.64
CA ILE A 198 -9.00 -14.39 4.69
C ILE A 198 -8.35 -14.58 6.06
N LYS A 199 -9.11 -14.50 7.16
CA LYS A 199 -8.60 -14.74 8.52
C LYS A 199 -8.03 -16.15 8.71
N ASN A 200 -8.56 -17.16 8.02
CA ASN A 200 -8.04 -18.52 8.05
C ASN A 200 -6.78 -18.67 7.15
N ASP A 201 -6.79 -18.08 5.95
CA ASP A 201 -5.60 -18.01 5.07
C ASP A 201 -4.41 -17.33 5.80
N GLU A 202 -4.64 -16.18 6.45
CA GLU A 202 -3.63 -15.41 7.22
C GLU A 202 -3.00 -16.18 8.39
N LEU A 203 -3.71 -17.18 8.94
CA LEU A 203 -3.21 -18.06 10.01
C LEU A 203 -2.57 -19.35 9.47
N HIS A 204 -2.68 -19.63 8.17
CA HIS A 204 -2.18 -20.85 7.55
C HIS A 204 -0.93 -20.56 6.70
N ILE A 205 0.23 -20.80 7.31
CA ILE A 205 1.53 -20.41 6.81
C ILE A 205 2.08 -21.53 5.93
N THR A 206 2.30 -21.21 4.66
CA THR A 206 2.71 -22.16 3.60
C THR A 206 4.17 -21.99 3.16
N SER A 207 4.81 -20.87 3.51
CA SER A 207 6.26 -20.68 3.41
C SER A 207 6.76 -19.83 4.56
N ILE A 208 8.02 -20.02 4.96
CA ILE A 208 8.64 -19.35 6.11
C ILE A 208 10.08 -18.94 5.77
N LYS A 209 10.51 -17.76 6.22
CA LYS A 209 11.89 -17.28 6.04
C LYS A 209 12.83 -18.13 6.91
N ILE A 210 13.97 -18.58 6.36
CA ILE A 210 14.86 -19.51 7.06
C ILE A 210 15.66 -18.79 8.16
N ASP A 211 16.01 -17.52 7.95
CA ASP A 211 16.80 -16.75 8.91
C ASP A 211 15.92 -16.16 10.02
N SER A 212 16.21 -16.55 11.27
CA SER A 212 15.60 -15.95 12.47
C SER A 212 15.82 -14.44 12.58
N GLN A 213 16.90 -13.91 11.98
CA GLN A 213 17.18 -12.47 11.99
C GLN A 213 16.17 -11.67 11.17
N TRP A 214 15.55 -12.28 10.14
CA TRP A 214 14.47 -11.64 9.39
C TRP A 214 13.30 -11.28 10.32
N TYR A 215 12.81 -12.26 11.09
CA TYR A 215 11.74 -12.04 12.06
C TYR A 215 12.13 -11.05 13.16
N LYS A 216 13.38 -11.10 13.65
CA LYS A 216 13.89 -10.15 14.66
C LYS A 216 13.87 -8.71 14.13
N ASN A 217 14.28 -8.51 12.87
CA ASN A 217 14.26 -7.21 12.21
C ASN A 217 12.82 -6.68 12.05
N GLU A 218 11.88 -7.50 11.57
CA GLU A 218 10.46 -7.13 11.45
C GLU A 218 9.87 -6.77 12.82
N ILE A 219 10.07 -7.61 13.84
CA ILE A 219 9.58 -7.39 15.21
C ILE A 219 10.12 -6.08 15.79
N GLU A 220 11.38 -5.74 15.53
CA GLU A 220 11.95 -4.46 15.93
C GLU A 220 11.25 -3.31 15.19
N THR A 221 11.19 -3.36 13.85
CA THR A 221 10.62 -2.27 13.06
C THR A 221 9.14 -2.03 13.42
N TYR A 222 8.29 -3.06 13.52
CA TYR A 222 6.89 -2.88 13.90
C TYR A 222 6.74 -2.29 15.31
N LYS A 223 7.60 -2.67 16.27
CA LYS A 223 7.61 -2.07 17.62
C LYS A 223 8.07 -0.61 17.59
N ALA A 224 8.98 -0.25 16.68
CA ALA A 224 9.39 1.12 16.46
C ALA A 224 8.32 1.94 15.71
N GLU A 225 7.65 1.35 14.71
CA GLU A 225 6.53 1.93 13.94
C GLU A 225 5.34 2.25 14.84
N LEU A 226 4.97 1.34 15.75
CA LEU A 226 3.94 1.58 16.77
C LEU A 226 4.23 2.90 17.53
N ASN A 227 5.49 3.09 17.93
CA ASN A 227 5.97 4.20 18.75
C ASN A 227 6.49 5.42 17.96
N ASN A 228 6.49 5.41 16.62
CA ASN A 228 7.06 6.47 15.79
C ASN A 228 6.36 7.84 15.95
N GLY A 229 5.19 7.87 16.59
CA GLY A 229 4.45 9.08 16.93
C GLY A 229 3.83 9.78 15.71
N PHE A 230 3.45 9.02 14.68
CA PHE A 230 2.35 9.42 13.80
C PHE A 230 1.01 8.96 14.40
N ALA A 231 -0.07 9.68 14.08
CA ALA A 231 -1.42 9.25 14.43
C ALA A 231 -1.76 7.95 13.67
N LYS A 232 -2.48 7.06 14.34
CA LYS A 232 -2.96 5.78 13.81
C LYS A 232 -4.42 5.62 14.23
N GLU A 233 -5.26 5.12 13.33
CA GLU A 233 -6.60 4.66 13.70
C GLU A 233 -6.53 3.25 14.31
N ASP A 234 -7.60 2.82 14.98
CA ASP A 234 -7.63 1.51 15.67
C ASP A 234 -7.28 0.34 14.73
N TYR A 235 -7.82 0.32 13.49
CA TYR A 235 -7.58 -0.76 12.53
C TYR A 235 -6.08 -0.90 12.17
N TYR A 236 -5.37 0.21 12.00
CA TYR A 236 -3.95 0.23 11.61
C TYR A 236 -3.06 -0.07 12.82
N GLN A 237 -3.45 0.36 14.03
CA GLN A 237 -2.79 -0.12 15.24
C GLN A 237 -2.98 -1.64 15.42
N LYS A 238 -4.16 -2.18 15.09
CA LYS A 238 -4.45 -3.62 15.17
C LYS A 238 -3.76 -4.45 14.08
N GLU A 239 -3.52 -3.90 12.89
CA GLU A 239 -2.61 -4.48 11.90
C GLU A 239 -1.21 -4.65 12.50
N ILE A 240 -0.63 -3.59 13.06
CA ILE A 240 0.72 -3.63 13.68
C ILE A 240 0.77 -4.59 14.87
N GLU A 241 -0.23 -4.59 15.76
CA GLU A 241 -0.31 -5.55 16.88
C GLU A 241 -0.36 -7.01 16.39
N TYR A 242 -1.10 -7.29 15.32
CA TYR A 242 -1.14 -8.61 14.67
C TYR A 242 0.21 -8.98 14.03
N GLN A 243 0.84 -8.08 13.26
CA GLN A 243 2.12 -8.36 12.61
C GLN A 243 3.25 -8.60 13.61
N ILE A 244 3.27 -7.89 14.75
CA ILE A 244 4.22 -8.17 15.84
C ILE A 244 4.03 -9.61 16.36
N TRP A 245 2.80 -9.99 16.69
CA TRP A 245 2.52 -11.34 17.20
C TRP A 245 2.84 -12.43 16.17
N ARG A 246 2.45 -12.24 14.91
CA ARG A 246 2.68 -13.18 13.81
C ARG A 246 4.16 -13.48 13.65
N ASN A 247 5.00 -12.43 13.60
CA ASN A 247 6.44 -12.57 13.51
C ASN A 247 7.05 -13.18 14.80
N GLU A 248 6.50 -12.89 15.98
CA GLU A 248 6.94 -13.54 17.23
C GLU A 248 6.64 -15.05 17.28
N GLU A 249 5.50 -15.53 16.75
CA GLU A 249 5.25 -16.98 16.65
C GLU A 249 6.13 -17.67 15.61
N LEU A 250 6.33 -17.04 14.45
CA LEU A 250 7.20 -17.58 13.40
C LEU A 250 8.68 -17.62 13.83
N LEU A 251 9.14 -16.62 14.57
CA LEU A 251 10.48 -16.62 15.18
C LEU A 251 10.67 -17.83 16.11
N LYS A 252 9.72 -18.08 17.03
CA LYS A 252 9.76 -19.25 17.95
C LYS A 252 9.83 -20.55 17.17
N TYR A 253 9.07 -20.67 16.08
CA TYR A 253 9.10 -21.86 15.22
C TYR A 253 10.49 -22.03 14.58
N VAL A 254 11.05 -21.02 13.93
CA VAL A 254 12.37 -21.07 13.28
C VAL A 254 13.48 -21.41 14.28
N GLU A 255 13.51 -20.75 15.44
CA GLU A 255 14.52 -21.03 16.47
C GLU A 255 14.39 -22.46 17.01
N SER A 256 13.17 -22.95 17.24
CA SER A 256 12.93 -24.34 17.69
C SER A 256 13.33 -25.42 16.66
N LYS A 257 13.53 -25.06 15.38
CA LYS A 257 14.07 -25.97 14.35
C LYS A 257 15.60 -25.94 14.32
N ASN A 258 16.20 -24.78 14.57
CA ASN A 258 17.66 -24.62 14.60
C ASN A 258 18.29 -25.31 15.81
N ASP A 259 17.58 -25.41 16.93
CA ASP A 259 17.99 -26.18 18.14
C ASP A 259 18.04 -27.72 17.95
N ILE A 260 17.74 -28.23 16.76
CA ILE A 260 17.63 -29.68 16.45
C ILE A 260 18.78 -30.19 15.55
N LEU A 261 19.71 -29.31 15.14
CA LEU A 261 20.83 -29.60 14.20
C LEU A 261 22.22 -29.56 14.86
#